data_AF-A0A959QGV2-F1
#
_entry.id   AF-A0A959QGV2-F1
#
_cell.length_a   1.000
_cell.length_b   1.000
_cell.length_c   1.000
_cell.angle_alpha   90.00
_cell.angle_beta   90.00
_cell.angle_gamma   90.00
#
_symmetry.space_group_name_H-M   'P 1'
#
loop_
_entity.id
_entity.type
_entity.pdbx_description
1 polymer ?
#
loop_
_entity_poly.entity_id
_entity_poly.type
_entity_poly.pdbx_seq_one_letter_code
_entity_poly.pdbx_strand_id
1 'polypeptide(L)'
;WRVVGDYTMSVGIHGDAYGNLGYIRGLIFVALFALFTRGAMLLVYKYSLMYFNSLVLWIPYIFFYSVRPGSEFYIISNWIVKSGFIVICFFLLIWAVFKKRV
;
A
#
# COMPACT_ATOMS: atom_id res chain seq x y z
N TRP A 1 -9.06 -19.69 4.42
CA TRP A 1 -10.36 -19.67 3.73
C TRP A 1 -11.47 -20.09 4.68
N ARG A 2 -12.41 -19.20 5.02
CA ARG A 2 -13.62 -19.56 5.75
C ARG A 2 -14.77 -19.69 4.75
N VAL A 3 -15.34 -20.88 4.65
CA VAL A 3 -16.47 -21.17 3.78
C VAL A 3 -17.72 -20.67 4.49
N VAL A 4 -18.36 -19.62 3.96
CA VAL A 4 -19.67 -19.16 4.43
C VAL A 4 -20.64 -19.44 3.29
N GLY A 5 -21.18 -20.66 3.29
CA GLY A 5 -22.07 -21.22 2.25
C GLY A 5 -21.40 -21.28 0.88
N ASP A 6 -20.91 -22.45 0.45
CA ASP A 6 -20.40 -22.81 -0.90
C ASP A 6 -19.47 -21.84 -1.68
N TYR A 7 -19.13 -20.68 -1.11
CA TYR A 7 -18.37 -19.61 -1.73
C TYR A 7 -17.22 -19.22 -0.80
N THR A 8 -16.02 -19.13 -1.36
CA THR A 8 -14.85 -18.59 -0.66
C THR A 8 -14.87 -17.07 -0.80
N MET A 9 -15.33 -16.36 0.23
CA MET A 9 -15.18 -14.91 0.26
C MET A 9 -13.73 -14.56 0.62
N SER A 10 -13.02 -13.96 -0.33
CA SER A 10 -11.74 -13.34 -0.03
C SER A 10 -12.00 -12.13 0.86
N VAL A 11 -11.53 -12.23 2.10
CA VAL A 11 -11.65 -11.16 3.08
C VAL A 11 -10.42 -10.28 2.91
N GLY A 12 -10.62 -8.97 2.71
CA GLY A 12 -9.49 -8.04 2.64
C GLY A 12 -8.63 -8.08 3.92
N ILE A 13 -7.59 -7.26 3.98
CA ILE A 13 -6.59 -7.28 5.06
C ILE A 13 -7.14 -7.38 6.49
N HIS A 14 -8.30 -6.77 6.76
CA HIS A 14 -8.99 -6.80 8.05
C HIS A 14 -9.49 -8.21 8.41
N GLY A 15 -10.10 -8.90 7.44
CA GLY A 15 -10.61 -10.24 7.66
C GLY A 15 -9.53 -11.31 7.58
N ASP A 16 -8.47 -11.08 6.81
CA ASP A 16 -7.27 -11.92 6.79
C ASP A 16 -6.56 -11.88 8.17
N ALA A 17 -6.42 -10.68 8.74
CA ALA A 17 -5.89 -10.50 10.09
C ALA A 17 -6.74 -11.19 11.16
N TYR A 18 -8.07 -11.04 11.11
CA TYR A 18 -8.97 -11.72 12.04
C TYR A 18 -8.94 -13.25 11.88
N GLY A 19 -8.88 -13.74 10.63
CA GLY A 19 -8.85 -15.16 10.30
C GLY A 19 -7.58 -15.87 10.76
N ASN A 20 -6.42 -15.25 10.55
CA ASN A 20 -5.11 -15.86 10.84
C ASN A 20 -4.60 -15.59 12.26
N LEU A 21 -4.85 -14.40 12.83
CA LEU A 21 -4.27 -14.00 14.13
C LEU A 21 -5.28 -14.11 15.29
N GLY A 22 -6.58 -14.27 14.99
CA GLY A 22 -7.67 -14.24 15.97
C GLY A 22 -8.12 -12.82 16.31
N TYR A 23 -9.12 -12.68 17.20
CA TYR A 23 -9.79 -11.40 17.45
C TYR A 23 -8.86 -10.29 17.97
N ILE A 24 -8.20 -10.53 19.10
CA ILE A 24 -7.39 -9.49 19.78
C ILE A 24 -6.16 -9.14 18.94
N ARG A 25 -5.43 -10.15 18.45
CA ARG A 25 -4.21 -9.93 17.65
C ARG A 25 -4.52 -9.38 16.27
N GLY A 26 -5.64 -9.78 15.65
CA GLY A 26 -6.10 -9.22 14.39
C GLY A 26 -6.45 -7.74 14.50
N LEU A 27 -7.08 -7.32 15.60
CA LEU A 27 -7.39 -5.90 15.85
C LEU A 27 -6.13 -5.06 16.03
N ILE A 28 -5.15 -5.57 16.79
CA ILE A 28 -3.82 -4.93 16.93
C ILE A 28 -3.14 -4.82 15.57
N PHE A 29 -3.16 -5.88 14.76
CA PHE A 29 -2.55 -5.88 13.42
C PHE A 29 -3.20 -4.84 12.50
N VAL A 30 -4.53 -4.76 12.48
CA VAL A 30 -5.25 -3.75 11.70
C VAL A 30 -4.86 -2.34 12.12
N ALA A 31 -4.77 -2.09 13.43
CA ALA A 31 -4.34 -0.78 13.94
C ALA A 31 -2.90 -0.43 13.53
N LEU A 32 -1.97 -1.39 13.62
CA LEU A 32 -0.59 -1.20 13.16
C LEU A 32 -0.51 -0.96 11.66
N PHE A 33 -1.30 -1.69 10.86
CA PHE A 33 -1.36 -1.51 9.42
C PHE A 33 -1.96 -0.15 9.02
N ALA A 34 -2.97 0.33 9.75
CA ALA A 34 -3.53 1.67 9.57
C ALA A 34 -2.50 2.77 9.90
N LEU A 35 -1.70 2.59 10.96
CA LEU A 35 -0.61 3.50 11.31
C LEU A 35 0.49 3.50 10.22
N PHE A 36 0.85 2.32 9.71
CA PHE A 36 1.82 2.18 8.63
C PHE A 36 1.35 2.89 7.35
N THR A 37 0.11 2.65 6.92
CA THR A 37 -0.46 3.28 5.71
C THR A 37 -0.54 4.79 5.85
N ARG A 38 -1.00 5.31 7.01
CA ARG A 38 -0.98 6.75 7.30
C ARG A 38 0.43 7.33 7.25
N GLY A 39 1.40 6.67 7.89
CA GLY A 39 2.80 7.10 7.91
C GLY A 39 3.39 7.16 6.50
N ALA A 40 3.16 6.14 5.70
CA ALA A 40 3.61 6.08 4.31
C ALA A 40 2.96 7.17 3.44
N MET A 41 1.66 7.41 3.58
CA MET A 41 0.98 8.51 2.87
C MET A 41 1.53 9.89 3.24
N LEU A 42 1.73 10.15 4.54
CA LEU A 42 2.31 11.41 5.01
C LEU A 42 3.74 11.61 4.53
N LEU A 43 4.54 10.53 4.49
CA LEU A 43 5.88 10.56 3.95
C LEU A 43 5.86 10.95 2.47
N VAL A 44 5.06 10.26 1.66
CA VAL A 44 4.89 10.57 0.23
C VAL A 44 4.43 12.02 0.02
N TYR A 45 3.49 12.49 0.83
CA TYR A 45 3.01 13.88 0.78
C TYR A 45 4.11 14.90 1.09
N LYS A 46 4.91 14.69 2.14
CA LYS A 46 6.04 15.56 2.48
C LYS A 46 7.08 15.63 1.35
N TYR A 47 7.44 14.48 0.76
CA TYR A 47 8.36 14.45 -0.38
C TYR A 47 7.76 15.10 -1.63
N SER A 48 6.44 15.02 -1.80
CA SER A 48 5.77 15.68 -2.91
C SER A 48 5.89 17.19 -2.83
N LEU A 49 5.73 17.78 -1.64
CA LEU A 49 5.89 19.21 -1.42
C LEU A 49 7.33 19.71 -1.64
N MET A 50 8.33 18.85 -1.40
CA MET A 50 9.75 19.25 -1.44
C MET A 50 10.39 19.08 -2.83
N TYR A 51 10.02 18.04 -3.58
CA TYR A 51 10.72 17.70 -4.83
C TYR A 51 9.82 17.73 -6.06
N PHE A 52 8.64 17.09 -6.01
CA PHE A 52 7.76 16.93 -7.16
C PHE A 52 6.28 16.92 -6.73
N ASN A 53 5.50 17.94 -7.10
CA ASN A 53 4.08 18.00 -6.78
C ASN A 53 3.26 16.85 -7.39
N SER A 54 3.74 16.21 -8.45
CA SER A 54 3.07 15.06 -9.08
C SER A 54 3.16 13.76 -8.27
N LEU A 55 3.99 13.69 -7.21
CA LEU A 55 4.16 12.49 -6.39
C LEU A 55 2.88 12.10 -5.65
N VAL A 56 2.01 13.07 -5.30
CA VAL A 56 0.69 12.83 -4.70
C VAL A 56 -0.20 11.95 -5.59
N LEU A 57 -0.09 12.09 -6.91
CA LEU A 57 -0.91 11.34 -7.87
C LEU A 57 -0.60 9.83 -7.87
N TRP A 58 0.54 9.42 -7.32
CA TRP A 58 0.95 8.02 -7.23
C TRP A 58 0.44 7.33 -5.95
N ILE A 59 -0.10 8.08 -4.98
CA ILE A 59 -0.64 7.50 -3.74
C ILE A 59 -1.76 6.48 -4.03
N PRO A 60 -2.80 6.79 -4.85
CA PRO A 60 -3.84 5.82 -5.17
C PRO A 60 -3.30 4.57 -5.86
N TYR A 61 -2.25 4.71 -6.67
CA TYR A 61 -1.60 3.59 -7.36
C TYR A 61 -0.87 2.67 -6.38
N ILE A 62 -0.11 3.22 -5.44
CA ILE A 62 0.64 2.45 -4.43
C ILE A 62 -0.32 1.68 -3.50
N PHE A 63 -1.41 2.31 -3.07
CA PHE A 63 -2.36 1.72 -2.13
C PHE A 63 -3.56 1.04 -2.78
N PHE A 64 -3.58 0.88 -4.11
CA PHE A 64 -4.71 0.35 -4.85
C PHE A 64 -5.21 -1.00 -4.31
N TYR A 65 -4.30 -1.96 -4.12
CA TYR A 65 -4.64 -3.29 -3.59
C TYR A 65 -5.06 -3.26 -2.12
N SER A 66 -4.66 -2.24 -1.35
CA SER A 66 -5.06 -2.10 0.04
C SER A 66 -6.51 -1.65 0.20
N VAL A 67 -7.04 -0.90 -0.78
CA VAL A 67 -8.45 -0.43 -0.79
C VAL A 67 -9.36 -1.48 -1.40
N ARG A 68 -8.83 -2.30 -2.32
CA ARG A 68 -9.61 -3.32 -3.02
C ARG A 68 -10.03 -4.44 -2.06
N PRO A 69 -11.33 -4.77 -1.95
CA PRO A 69 -11.78 -5.92 -1.19
C PRO A 69 -11.27 -7.21 -1.85
N GLY A 70 -10.99 -8.22 -1.02
CA GLY A 70 -10.63 -9.56 -1.49
C GLY A 70 -9.17 -9.75 -1.93
N SER A 71 -8.27 -8.88 -1.51
CA SER A 71 -6.82 -9.10 -1.63
C SER A 71 -6.24 -9.54 -0.30
N GLU A 72 -5.47 -10.63 -0.30
CA GLU A 72 -4.76 -11.13 0.89
C GLU A 72 -3.61 -10.21 1.27
N PHE A 73 -3.19 -10.27 2.55
CA PHE A 73 -2.09 -9.44 3.05
C PHE A 73 -0.80 -9.59 2.23
N TYR A 74 -0.50 -10.82 1.80
CA TYR A 74 0.68 -11.10 0.98
C TYR A 74 0.65 -10.34 -0.35
N ILE A 75 -0.50 -10.33 -1.03
CA ILE A 75 -0.68 -9.65 -2.32
C ILE A 75 -0.56 -8.14 -2.14
N ILE A 76 -1.21 -7.60 -1.11
CA ILE A 76 -1.17 -6.16 -0.79
C ILE A 76 0.26 -5.72 -0.50
N SER A 77 0.98 -6.47 0.34
CA SER A 77 2.36 -6.14 0.71
C SER A 77 3.30 -6.18 -0.50
N ASN A 78 3.19 -7.22 -1.33
CA ASN A 78 3.97 -7.36 -2.55
C ASN A 78 3.68 -6.21 -3.54
N TRP A 79 2.41 -5.81 -3.67
CA TRP A 79 2.03 -4.68 -4.50
C TRP A 79 2.63 -3.37 -3.99
N ILE A 80 2.50 -3.06 -2.70
CA ILE A 80 3.05 -1.83 -2.11
C ILE A 80 4.56 -1.73 -2.34
N VAL A 81 5.29 -2.83 -2.14
CA VAL A 81 6.75 -2.85 -2.36
C VAL A 81 7.10 -2.66 -3.84
N LYS A 82 6.46 -3.41 -4.76
CA LYS A 82 6.74 -3.29 -6.20
C LYS A 82 6.34 -1.93 -6.76
N SER A 83 5.14 -1.46 -6.42
CA SER A 83 4.65 -0.16 -6.89
C SER A 83 5.49 0.98 -6.33
N GLY A 84 5.87 0.95 -5.05
CA GLY A 84 6.78 1.92 -4.45
C GLY A 84 8.15 1.93 -5.13
N PHE A 85 8.72 0.75 -5.42
CA PHE A 85 9.98 0.65 -6.15
C PHE A 85 9.90 1.27 -7.56
N ILE A 86 8.83 0.97 -8.32
CA ILE A 86 8.61 1.55 -9.65
C ILE A 86 8.53 3.08 -9.57
N VAL A 87 7.79 3.61 -8.60
CA VAL A 87 7.67 5.07 -8.40
C VAL A 87 9.04 5.68 -8.12
N ILE A 88 9.84 5.11 -7.22
CA ILE A 88 11.19 5.58 -6.92
C ILE A 88 12.07 5.56 -8.17
N CYS A 89 12.09 4.45 -8.92
CA CYS A 89 12.86 4.34 -10.16
C CYS A 89 12.45 5.38 -11.19
N PHE A 90 11.14 5.61 -11.35
CA PHE A 90 10.61 6.61 -12.27
C PHE A 90 11.09 8.03 -11.92
N PHE A 91 11.02 8.40 -10.64
CA PHE A 91 11.49 9.72 -10.19
C PHE A 91 13.01 9.89 -10.28
N LEU A 92 13.80 8.84 -10.00
CA LEU A 92 15.25 8.88 -10.20
C LEU A 92 15.61 9.06 -11.67
N LEU A 93 14.88 8.42 -12.58
CA LEU A 93 15.09 8.54 -14.02
C LEU A 93 14.76 9.95 -14.52
N ILE A 94 13.62 10.51 -14.08
CA ILE A 94 13.26 11.91 -14.35
C ILE A 94 14.37 12.84 -13.84
N TRP A 95 14.79 12.69 -12.59
CA TRP A 95 15.83 13.54 -12.01
C TRP A 95 17.15 13.45 -12.79
N ALA A 96 17.56 12.25 -13.18
CA ALA A 96 18.78 12.05 -13.99
C ALA A 96 18.68 12.68 -15.39
N VAL A 97 17.50 12.60 -16.03
CA VAL A 97 17.28 13.20 -17.37
C VAL A 97 17.26 14.72 -17.30
N PHE A 98 16.56 15.30 -16.32
CA PHE A 98 16.47 16.75 -16.18
C PHE A 98 17.78 17.38 -15.72
N LYS A 99 18.55 16.70 -14.84
CA LYS A 99 19.90 17.15 -14.45
C LYS A 99 20.89 17.18 -15.63
N LYS A 100 20.66 16.37 -16.68
CA LYS A 100 21.49 16.34 -17.89
C LYS A 100 21.16 17.45 -18.90
N ARG A 101 20.01 18.13 -18.76
CA ARG A 101 19.56 19.20 -19.68
C ARG A 101 19.85 20.62 -19.20
N VAL A 102 20.29 20.79 -17.95
CA VAL A 102 20.76 22.06 -17.37
C VAL A 102 22.28 22.02 -17.34
#